data_AF-A0A9E5NC11-F1
#
_entry.id   AF-A0A9E5NC11-F1
#
_cell.length_a   1.000
_cell.length_b   1.000
_cell.length_c   1.000
_cell.angle_alpha   90.00
_cell.angle_beta   90.00
_cell.angle_gamma   90.00
#
_symmetry.space_group_name_H-M   'P 1'
#
loop_
_entity.id
_entity.type
_entity.pdbx_description
1 polymer ?
#
loop_
_entity_poly.entity_id
_entity_poly.type
_entity_poly.pdbx_seq_one_letter_code
_entity_poly.pdbx_strand_id
1 'polypeptide(L)'
;MLRPEDFFDLEGCEHRAVFDGAEYVWEPLKRLQEYLKETLRPEIKGQVAETAVVQEDVFIGEGTIVEPGAMIMGPTIIGRNCQIRQGAYIRGVCLIGDGAVVGHCTEVKGSILLPKAGAPHFNYVGDSILGAKANLGAGSILSNFKLTGEEVVV
;
A
#
# COMPACT_ATOMS: atom_id res chain seq x y z
N MET A 1 -7.76 24.22 -0.61
CA MET A 1 -6.62 23.29 -0.54
C MET A 1 -7.14 22.02 0.11
N LEU A 2 -6.87 20.85 -0.48
CA LEU A 2 -7.42 19.56 -0.04
C LEU A 2 -6.30 18.77 0.63
N ARG A 3 -5.89 19.17 1.83
CA ARG A 3 -4.66 18.65 2.45
C ARG A 3 -4.90 17.24 2.99
N PRO A 4 -3.87 16.38 3.07
CA PRO A 4 -4.05 15.02 3.60
C PRO A 4 -4.73 14.94 4.97
N GLU A 5 -4.42 15.86 5.88
CA GLU A 5 -4.99 15.90 7.23
C GLU A 5 -6.49 16.19 7.26
N ASP A 6 -7.03 16.77 6.19
CA ASP A 6 -8.47 17.00 6.06
C ASP A 6 -9.23 15.69 5.72
N PHE A 7 -8.52 14.63 5.29
CA PHE A 7 -9.09 13.33 4.88
C PHE A 7 -8.62 12.14 5.73
N PHE A 8 -7.42 12.21 6.29
CA PHE A 8 -6.76 11.07 6.92
C PHE A 8 -6.30 11.38 8.33
N ASP A 9 -6.58 10.45 9.24
CA ASP A 9 -5.84 10.32 10.48
C ASP A 9 -4.46 9.70 10.18
N LEU A 10 -3.42 10.53 10.32
CA LEU A 10 -2.03 10.15 10.10
C LEU A 10 -1.30 9.78 11.41
N GLU A 11 -2.01 9.73 12.54
CA GLU A 11 -1.43 9.31 13.81
C GLU A 11 -0.98 7.83 13.74
N GLY A 12 0.23 7.56 14.22
CA GLY A 12 0.80 6.21 14.20
C GLY A 12 1.24 5.72 12.80
N CYS A 13 1.18 6.56 11.76
CA CYS A 13 1.82 6.26 10.48
C CYS A 13 3.34 6.48 10.60
N GLU A 14 4.12 5.39 10.64
CA GLU A 14 5.59 5.45 10.68
C GLU A 14 6.19 6.26 9.52
N HIS A 15 5.56 6.16 8.35
CA HIS A 15 5.97 6.84 7.13
C HIS A 15 5.20 8.16 6.90
N ARG A 16 4.72 8.82 7.97
CA ARG A 16 3.99 10.10 7.88
C ARG A 16 4.72 11.16 7.05
N ALA A 17 6.05 11.14 7.03
CA ALA A 17 6.86 12.08 6.27
C ALA A 17 6.52 12.13 4.76
N VAL A 18 5.95 11.06 4.18
CA VAL A 18 5.48 11.08 2.78
C VAL A 18 4.29 12.03 2.56
N PHE A 19 3.68 12.57 3.62
CA PHE A 19 2.59 13.55 3.59
C PHE A 19 3.04 14.99 3.90
N ASP A 20 4.25 15.18 4.42
CA ASP A 20 4.72 16.49 4.86
C ASP A 20 4.79 17.52 3.72
N GLY A 21 4.21 18.70 3.97
CA GLY A 21 4.17 19.79 2.99
C GLY A 21 3.26 19.56 1.78
N ALA A 22 2.45 18.50 1.77
CA ALA A 22 1.49 18.27 0.69
C ALA A 22 0.32 19.28 0.78
N GLU A 23 0.08 20.00 -0.30
CA GLU A 23 -1.06 20.90 -0.45
C GLU A 23 -2.31 20.13 -0.90
N TYR A 24 -2.12 19.07 -1.68
CA TYR A 24 -3.21 18.22 -2.16
C TYR A 24 -3.03 16.77 -1.73
N VAL A 25 -4.15 16.13 -1.39
CA VAL A 25 -4.23 14.78 -0.83
C VAL A 25 -3.58 13.72 -1.72
N TRP A 26 -3.48 13.94 -3.03
CA TRP A 26 -2.86 13.02 -3.98
C TRP A 26 -1.36 13.24 -4.21
N GLU A 27 -0.77 14.34 -3.75
CA GLU A 27 0.68 14.59 -3.91
C GLU A 27 1.59 13.53 -3.31
N PRO A 28 1.27 12.91 -2.14
CA PRO A 28 2.02 11.78 -1.62
C PRO A 28 2.20 10.64 -2.62
N LEU A 29 1.18 10.36 -3.45
CA LEU A 29 1.26 9.31 -4.48
C LEU A 29 2.29 9.66 -5.57
N LYS A 30 2.33 10.94 -5.98
CA LYS A 30 3.27 11.41 -7.02
C LYS A 30 4.73 11.28 -6.60
N ARG A 31 5.03 11.46 -5.31
CA ARG A 31 6.39 11.37 -4.77
C ARG A 31 6.72 10.05 -4.10
N LEU A 32 5.75 9.12 -3.98
CA LEU A 32 5.92 7.86 -3.26
C LEU A 32 7.12 7.06 -3.75
N GLN A 33 7.36 7.03 -5.07
CA GLN A 33 8.50 6.33 -5.63
C GLN A 33 9.84 6.89 -5.13
N GLU A 34 9.98 8.22 -5.09
CA GLU A 34 11.22 8.86 -4.61
C GLU A 34 11.38 8.67 -3.10
N TYR A 35 10.29 8.84 -2.35
CA TYR A 35 10.27 8.58 -0.91
C TYR A 35 10.72 7.14 -0.58
N LEU A 36 10.26 6.15 -1.35
CA LEU A 36 10.67 4.76 -1.18
C LEU A 36 12.15 4.57 -1.49
N LYS A 37 12.72 5.19 -2.54
CA LYS A 37 14.16 5.09 -2.79
C LYS A 37 15.00 5.60 -1.61
N GLU A 38 14.56 6.68 -0.95
CA GLU A 38 15.30 7.29 0.15
C GLU A 38 15.17 6.49 1.45
N THR A 39 13.99 5.90 1.71
CA THR A 39 13.63 5.33 3.02
C THR A 39 13.66 3.80 3.07
N LEU A 40 13.42 3.13 1.95
CA LEU A 40 13.42 1.67 1.88
C LEU A 40 14.80 1.12 2.20
N ARG A 41 14.85 0.18 3.14
CA ARG A 41 16.02 -0.64 3.44
C ARG A 41 15.57 -2.09 3.31
N PRO A 42 15.88 -2.80 2.21
CA PRO A 42 15.33 -4.13 1.97
C PRO A 42 15.69 -5.10 3.10
N GLU A 43 14.68 -5.72 3.70
CA GLU A 43 14.83 -6.64 4.83
C GLU A 43 13.52 -7.41 5.05
N ILE A 44 13.61 -8.69 5.39
CA ILE A 44 12.44 -9.51 5.72
C ILE A 44 12.51 -9.92 7.18
N LYS A 45 11.67 -9.28 8.01
CA LYS A 45 11.49 -9.60 9.45
C LYS A 45 10.21 -10.38 9.73
N GLY A 46 9.30 -10.44 8.75
CA GLY A 46 8.06 -11.20 8.81
C GLY A 46 8.23 -12.67 8.44
N GLN A 47 7.13 -13.42 8.49
CA GLN A 47 7.06 -14.80 8.03
C GLN A 47 6.57 -14.84 6.58
N VAL A 48 7.30 -15.51 5.71
CA VAL A 48 6.97 -15.64 4.28
C VAL A 48 6.82 -17.11 3.94
N ALA A 49 5.67 -17.48 3.39
CA ALA A 49 5.42 -18.85 2.92
C ALA A 49 6.36 -19.22 1.77
N GLU A 50 6.74 -20.50 1.69
CA GLU A 50 7.70 -21.02 0.69
C GLU A 50 7.29 -20.72 -0.76
N THR A 51 5.99 -20.69 -1.05
CA THR A 51 5.44 -20.45 -2.39
C THR A 51 5.06 -19.01 -2.66
N ALA A 52 5.31 -18.09 -1.73
CA ALA A 52 5.21 -16.66 -1.99
C ALA A 52 6.47 -16.17 -2.72
N VAL A 53 6.29 -15.23 -3.65
CA VAL A 53 7.38 -14.61 -4.40
C VAL A 53 7.57 -13.19 -3.89
N VAL A 54 8.73 -12.92 -3.30
CA VAL A 54 9.14 -11.58 -2.88
C VAL A 54 10.35 -11.18 -3.71
N GLN A 55 10.21 -10.11 -4.50
CA GLN A 55 11.30 -9.59 -5.33
C GLN A 55 12.28 -8.75 -4.49
N GLU A 56 13.34 -8.28 -5.15
CA GLU A 56 14.26 -7.27 -4.59
C GLU A 56 13.51 -5.99 -4.22
N ASP A 57 14.15 -5.14 -3.42
CA ASP A 57 13.61 -3.86 -2.98
C ASP A 57 12.27 -3.97 -2.22
N VAL A 58 12.19 -4.96 -1.33
CA VAL A 58 11.05 -5.14 -0.43
C VAL A 58 11.49 -5.14 1.03
N PHE A 59 10.79 -4.37 1.86
CA PHE A 59 10.86 -4.47 3.32
C PHE A 59 9.57 -5.10 3.86
N ILE A 60 9.71 -6.05 4.78
CA ILE A 60 8.60 -6.70 5.48
C ILE A 60 8.85 -6.63 6.99
N GLY A 61 8.01 -5.89 7.70
CA GLY A 61 8.11 -5.68 9.14
C GLY A 61 7.81 -6.94 9.97
N GLU A 62 8.24 -6.89 11.24
CA GLU A 62 8.04 -7.97 12.21
C GLU A 62 6.54 -8.30 12.41
N GLY A 63 6.25 -9.58 12.60
CA GLY A 63 4.88 -10.07 12.82
C GLY A 63 3.99 -10.08 11.58
N THR A 64 4.47 -9.56 10.44
CA THR A 64 3.75 -9.67 9.17
C THR A 64 3.79 -11.11 8.65
N ILE A 65 2.65 -11.58 8.16
CA ILE A 65 2.49 -12.91 7.57
C ILE A 65 2.20 -12.75 6.09
N VAL A 66 3.04 -13.38 5.26
CA VAL A 66 2.82 -13.51 3.82
C VAL A 66 2.43 -14.96 3.51
N GLU A 67 1.20 -15.13 3.08
CA GLU A 67 0.59 -16.43 2.78
C GLU A 67 1.02 -16.98 1.40
N PRO A 68 0.83 -18.30 1.15
CA PRO A 68 1.18 -18.96 -0.10
C PRO A 68 0.70 -18.24 -1.37
N GLY A 69 1.55 -18.21 -2.40
CA GLY A 69 1.20 -17.69 -3.73
C GLY A 69 1.01 -16.17 -3.82
N ALA A 70 1.29 -15.41 -2.75
CA ALA A 70 1.39 -13.96 -2.86
C ALA A 70 2.60 -13.57 -3.73
N MET A 71 2.48 -12.51 -4.53
CA MET A 71 3.56 -11.94 -5.33
C MET A 71 3.77 -10.48 -4.93
N ILE A 72 4.99 -10.16 -4.49
CA ILE A 72 5.35 -8.83 -3.97
C ILE A 72 6.54 -8.31 -4.78
N MET A 73 6.32 -7.21 -5.49
CA MET A 73 7.32 -6.53 -6.30
C MET A 73 7.83 -5.28 -5.57
N GLY A 74 9.12 -4.99 -5.71
CA GLY A 74 9.72 -3.74 -5.24
C GLY A 74 9.48 -2.55 -6.19
N PRO A 75 9.70 -1.30 -5.73
CA PRO A 75 10.00 -0.94 -4.35
C PRO A 75 8.73 -0.99 -3.49
N THR A 76 8.75 -1.73 -2.37
CA THR A 76 7.59 -1.84 -1.47
C THR A 76 8.03 -1.90 -0.01
N ILE A 77 7.36 -1.11 0.84
CA ILE A 77 7.47 -1.24 2.29
C ILE A 77 6.17 -1.84 2.83
N ILE A 78 6.28 -2.94 3.57
CA ILE A 78 5.20 -3.54 4.35
C ILE A 78 5.56 -3.43 5.82
N GLY A 79 4.70 -2.75 6.58
CA GLY A 79 4.88 -2.53 8.01
C GLY A 79 4.75 -3.80 8.83
N ARG A 80 4.57 -3.63 10.13
CA ARG A 80 4.48 -4.71 11.12
C ARG A 80 3.08 -5.29 11.19
N ASN A 81 2.98 -6.55 11.59
CA ASN A 81 1.72 -7.24 11.89
C ASN A 81 0.69 -7.19 10.73
N CYS A 82 1.14 -7.06 9.48
CA CYS A 82 0.27 -7.06 8.31
C CYS A 82 -0.14 -8.49 7.94
N GLN A 83 -1.26 -8.61 7.24
CA GLN A 83 -1.66 -9.88 6.60
C GLN A 83 -1.63 -9.70 5.09
N ILE A 84 -0.69 -10.38 4.43
CA ILE A 84 -0.60 -10.45 2.98
C ILE A 84 -1.11 -11.84 2.59
N ARG A 85 -2.37 -11.93 2.22
CA ARG A 85 -3.10 -13.19 2.11
C ARG A 85 -2.84 -13.91 0.78
N GLN A 86 -3.32 -15.15 0.71
CA GLN A 86 -3.11 -16.06 -0.41
C GLN A 86 -3.49 -15.40 -1.75
N GLY A 87 -2.52 -15.39 -2.69
CA GLY A 87 -2.71 -14.81 -4.03
C GLY A 87 -2.74 -13.28 -4.09
N ALA A 88 -2.43 -12.57 -3.01
CA ALA A 88 -2.23 -11.12 -3.07
C ALA A 88 -1.15 -10.74 -4.10
N TYR A 89 -1.40 -9.68 -4.86
CA TYR A 89 -0.47 -9.19 -5.88
C TYR A 89 -0.10 -7.72 -5.63
N ILE A 90 1.08 -7.47 -5.07
CA ILE A 90 1.60 -6.13 -4.79
C ILE A 90 2.62 -5.77 -5.87
N ARG A 91 2.31 -4.77 -6.69
CA ARG A 91 3.02 -4.45 -7.95
C ARG A 91 4.08 -3.37 -7.82
N GLY A 92 4.60 -3.15 -6.61
CA GLY A 92 5.61 -2.13 -6.36
C GLY A 92 5.05 -0.72 -6.25
N VAL A 93 5.93 0.19 -5.85
CA VAL A 93 5.63 1.57 -5.45
C VAL A 93 4.49 1.58 -4.42
N CYS A 94 4.60 0.72 -3.41
CA CYS A 94 3.58 0.54 -2.39
C CYS A 94 4.11 0.79 -0.99
N LEU A 95 3.28 1.42 -0.16
CA LEU A 95 3.50 1.60 1.26
C LEU A 95 2.32 1.01 2.02
N ILE A 96 2.53 -0.12 2.69
CA ILE A 96 1.49 -0.85 3.41
C ILE A 96 1.75 -0.68 4.91
N GLY A 97 0.92 0.12 5.58
CA GLY A 97 1.09 0.51 6.97
C GLY A 97 0.80 -0.62 7.96
N ASP A 98 1.27 -0.43 9.19
CA ASP A 98 1.16 -1.44 10.26
C ASP A 98 -0.27 -1.99 10.44
N GLY A 99 -0.38 -3.31 10.53
CA GLY A 99 -1.64 -4.01 10.73
C GLY A 99 -2.58 -4.01 9.52
N ALA A 100 -2.14 -3.52 8.35
CA ALA A 100 -2.96 -3.52 7.15
C ALA A 100 -3.17 -4.94 6.59
N VAL A 101 -4.24 -5.10 5.82
CA VAL A 101 -4.60 -6.36 5.17
C VAL A 101 -4.62 -6.18 3.67
N VAL A 102 -3.71 -6.87 2.97
CA VAL A 102 -3.80 -7.09 1.53
C VAL A 102 -4.33 -8.50 1.33
N GLY A 103 -5.57 -8.56 0.87
CA GLY A 103 -6.42 -9.73 0.96
C GLY A 103 -6.23 -10.79 -0.10
N HIS A 104 -7.08 -11.81 -0.03
CA HIS A 104 -7.08 -12.91 -0.99
C HIS A 104 -7.32 -12.36 -2.41
N CYS A 105 -6.43 -12.72 -3.34
CA CYS A 105 -6.46 -12.27 -4.74
C CYS A 105 -6.69 -10.75 -4.89
N THR A 106 -6.17 -9.95 -3.95
CA THR A 106 -6.22 -8.50 -4.01
C THR A 106 -4.97 -7.96 -4.65
N GLU A 107 -5.14 -7.04 -5.60
CA GLU A 107 -4.05 -6.36 -6.27
C GLU A 107 -3.87 -4.93 -5.74
N VAL A 108 -2.63 -4.56 -5.44
CA VAL A 108 -2.26 -3.21 -4.97
C VAL A 108 -1.09 -2.69 -5.79
N LYS A 109 -1.20 -1.47 -6.30
CA LYS A 109 -0.18 -0.84 -7.15
C LYS A 109 -0.11 0.66 -6.86
N GLY A 110 1.10 1.21 -6.71
CA GLY A 110 1.28 2.67 -6.62
C GLY A 110 0.55 3.32 -5.44
N SER A 111 0.29 2.58 -4.36
CA SER A 111 -0.71 2.96 -3.36
C SER A 111 -0.17 3.00 -1.94
N ILE A 112 -0.83 3.78 -1.10
CA ILE A 112 -0.55 3.89 0.34
C ILE A 112 -1.74 3.34 1.11
N LEU A 113 -1.52 2.29 1.89
CA LEU A 113 -2.49 1.79 2.87
C LEU A 113 -2.04 2.31 4.24
N LEU A 114 -2.80 3.21 4.85
CA LEU A 114 -2.50 3.70 6.19
C LEU A 114 -2.72 2.60 7.26
N PRO A 115 -2.25 2.79 8.50
CA PRO A 115 -2.31 1.75 9.51
C PRO A 115 -3.68 1.10 9.65
N LYS A 116 -3.70 -0.24 9.66
CA LYS A 116 -4.91 -1.07 9.77
C LYS A 116 -5.91 -0.92 8.63
N ALA A 117 -5.55 -0.31 7.50
CA ALA A 117 -6.39 -0.31 6.31
C ALA A 117 -6.53 -1.73 5.74
N GLY A 118 -7.72 -2.07 5.24
CA GLY A 118 -8.05 -3.39 4.73
C GLY A 118 -8.57 -3.33 3.30
N ALA A 119 -7.94 -4.11 2.42
CA ALA A 119 -8.46 -4.52 1.12
C ALA A 119 -8.54 -6.05 1.12
N PRO A 120 -9.52 -6.66 1.81
CA PRO A 120 -9.42 -8.04 2.29
C PRO A 120 -9.80 -9.11 1.27
N HIS A 121 -10.55 -8.79 0.21
CA HIS A 121 -11.11 -9.81 -0.69
C HIS A 121 -11.32 -9.28 -2.11
N PHE A 122 -10.59 -9.82 -3.09
CA PHE A 122 -10.78 -9.56 -4.52
C PHE A 122 -10.80 -8.06 -4.89
N ASN A 123 -10.00 -7.25 -4.20
CA ASN A 123 -9.94 -5.82 -4.45
C ASN A 123 -8.89 -5.47 -5.50
N TYR A 124 -9.06 -4.32 -6.15
CA TYR A 124 -8.00 -3.65 -6.91
C TYR A 124 -7.82 -2.24 -6.34
N VAL A 125 -6.61 -1.95 -5.88
CA VAL A 125 -6.20 -0.68 -5.25
C VAL A 125 -5.05 -0.10 -6.05
N GLY A 126 -5.37 0.68 -7.09
CA GLY A 126 -4.40 1.34 -7.96
C GLY A 126 -4.30 2.84 -7.64
N ASP A 127 -3.07 3.35 -7.51
CA ASP A 127 -2.76 4.78 -7.36
C ASP A 127 -3.66 5.50 -6.35
N SER A 128 -3.83 4.90 -5.16
CA SER A 128 -4.81 5.30 -4.15
C SER A 128 -4.22 5.41 -2.75
N ILE A 129 -4.87 6.18 -1.88
CA ILE A 129 -4.57 6.24 -0.44
C ILE A 129 -5.78 5.70 0.32
N LEU A 130 -5.61 4.60 1.05
CA LEU A 130 -6.63 4.10 1.96
C LEU A 130 -6.38 4.66 3.37
N GLY A 131 -7.43 5.27 3.93
CA GLY A 131 -7.42 5.83 5.28
C GLY A 131 -7.11 4.80 6.37
N ALA A 132 -6.59 5.26 7.52
CA ALA A 132 -6.34 4.37 8.64
C ALA A 132 -7.63 3.66 9.07
N LYS A 133 -7.57 2.34 9.29
CA LYS A 133 -8.72 1.47 9.62
C LYS A 133 -9.85 1.44 8.57
N ALA A 134 -9.67 2.05 7.39
CA ALA A 134 -10.63 1.91 6.30
C ALA A 134 -10.70 0.44 5.87
N ASN A 135 -11.88 -0.07 5.55
CA ASN A 135 -12.05 -1.45 5.11
C ASN A 135 -12.89 -1.47 3.83
N LEU A 136 -12.29 -1.92 2.73
CA LEU A 136 -12.99 -2.08 1.47
C LEU A 136 -13.92 -3.29 1.53
N GLY A 137 -15.12 -3.13 0.95
CA GLY A 137 -16.00 -4.26 0.69
C GLY A 137 -15.37 -5.21 -0.32
N ALA A 138 -15.70 -6.51 -0.23
CA ALA A 138 -15.23 -7.51 -1.18
C ALA A 138 -15.56 -7.11 -2.62
N GLY A 139 -14.59 -7.23 -3.54
CA GLY A 139 -14.78 -6.90 -4.95
C GLY A 139 -14.85 -5.40 -5.26
N SER A 140 -14.59 -4.52 -4.29
CA SER A 140 -14.49 -3.08 -4.55
C SER A 140 -13.25 -2.77 -5.38
N ILE A 141 -13.43 -2.04 -6.48
CA ILE A 141 -12.39 -1.71 -7.47
C ILE A 141 -12.17 -0.19 -7.47
N LEU A 142 -10.94 0.24 -7.22
CA LEU A 142 -10.55 1.64 -7.33
C LEU A 142 -9.97 1.89 -8.72
N SER A 143 -10.80 2.45 -9.62
CA SER A 143 -10.36 2.80 -10.97
C SER A 143 -9.38 3.97 -10.94
N ASN A 144 -8.21 3.76 -11.55
CA ASN A 144 -7.14 4.75 -11.67
C ASN A 144 -6.94 5.24 -13.11
N PHE A 145 -7.87 4.91 -14.02
CA PHE A 145 -7.82 5.35 -15.41
C PHE A 145 -9.17 5.93 -15.83
N LYS A 146 -9.14 7.10 -16.48
CA LYS A 146 -10.33 7.71 -17.08
C LYS A 146 -10.70 6.97 -18.36
N LEU A 147 -11.99 6.78 -18.60
CA LEU A 147 -12.49 6.21 -19.85
C LEU A 147 -11.99 6.99 -21.08
N THR A 148 -11.82 8.31 -20.95
CA THR A 148 -11.33 9.18 -22.04
C THR A 148 -9.83 9.06 -22.28
N GLY A 149 -9.07 8.44 -21.38
CA GLY A 149 -7.61 8.38 -21.41
C GLY A 149 -6.90 9.71 -21.15
N GLU A 150 -7.66 10.77 -20.81
CA GLU A 150 -7.12 12.09 -20.49
C GLU A 150 -6.64 12.16 -19.04
N GLU A 151 -5.87 13.20 -18.73
CA GLU A 151 -5.40 13.45 -17.36
C GLU A 151 -6.57 13.74 -16.40
N VAL A 152 -6.46 13.25 -15.17
CA VAL A 152 -7.38 13.58 -14.08
C VAL A 152 -7.00 14.95 -13.53
N VAL A 153 -7.63 16.01 -14.07
CA VAL A 153 -7.58 17.36 -13.50
C VAL A 153 -8.59 17.45 -12.35
N VAL A 154 -8.10 17.73 -11.14
CA VAL A 154 -8.88 17.95 -9.91
C VAL A 154 -8.61 19.34 -9.38
#